data_AF-A0A350C0C3-F1
#
_entry.id   AF-A0A350C0C3-F1
#
_cell.length_a   1.000
_cell.length_b   1.000
_cell.length_c   1.000
_cell.angle_alpha   90.00
_cell.angle_beta   90.00
_cell.angle_gamma   90.00
#
_symmetry.space_group_name_H-M   'P 1'
#
loop_
_entity.id
_entity.type
_entity.pdbx_description
1 polymer ?
#
loop_
_entity_poly.entity_id
_entity_poly.type
_entity_poly.pdbx_seq_one_letter_code
_entity_poly.pdbx_strand_id
1 'polypeptide(L)'
;MEERERKLALLIDSDNVSAKYLNGIFDELAQYGIITYRRIYGDFTTQANARWSDRLLEKSIIPIQQFSNTTGKNATDSALIIDAM
;
A
#
# COMPACT_ATOMS: atom_id res chain seq x y z
N MET A 1 -7.38 -26.77 19.37
CA MET A 1 -6.64 -26.48 18.13
C MET A 1 -6.27 -25.01 18.21
N GLU A 2 -5.00 -24.64 18.14
CA GLU A 2 -4.63 -23.23 18.01
C GLU A 2 -5.20 -22.71 16.69
N GLU A 3 -6.12 -21.75 16.79
CA GLU A 3 -6.61 -21.02 15.63
C GLU A 3 -5.42 -20.19 15.13
N ARG A 4 -4.80 -20.64 14.03
CA ARG A 4 -3.68 -19.91 13.45
C ARG A 4 -4.21 -18.55 13.01
N GLU A 5 -3.74 -17.48 13.64
CA GLU A 5 -4.01 -16.11 13.19
C GLU A 5 -3.66 -16.01 11.71
N ARG A 6 -4.64 -15.60 10.90
CA ARG A 6 -4.44 -15.45 9.45
C ARG A 6 -3.46 -14.31 9.22
N LYS A 7 -2.46 -14.55 8.38
CA LYS A 7 -1.50 -13.53 7.96
C LYS A 7 -2.01 -12.87 6.70
N LEU A 8 -2.02 -11.54 6.69
CA LEU A 8 -2.51 -10.72 5.58
C LEU A 8 -1.35 -9.95 4.96
N ALA A 9 -1.38 -9.83 3.64
CA ALA A 9 -0.54 -8.90 2.89
C ALA A 9 -1.40 -7.73 2.42
N LEU A 10 -0.97 -6.51 2.73
CA LEU A 10 -1.60 -5.26 2.29
C LEU A 10 -0.71 -4.61 1.23
N LEU A 11 -1.24 -4.52 0.02
CA LEU A 11 -0.63 -3.88 -1.14
C LEU A 11 -1.56 -2.75 -1.57
N ILE A 12 -1.07 -1.51 -1.56
CA ILE A 12 -1.88 -0.31 -1.86
C ILE A 12 -1.32 0.36 -3.10
N ASP A 13 -2.18 0.73 -4.04
CA ASP A 13 -1.84 1.64 -5.13
C ASP A 13 -2.09 3.09 -4.69
N SER A 14 -1.04 3.90 -4.54
CA SER A 14 -1.17 5.29 -4.09
C SER A 14 -1.82 6.20 -5.11
N ASP A 15 -1.77 5.84 -6.39
CA ASP A 15 -2.29 6.66 -7.48
C ASP A 15 -3.81 6.50 -7.60
N ASN A 16 -4.34 5.33 -7.20
CA ASN A 16 -5.76 5.00 -7.22
C ASN A 16 -6.46 5.06 -5.84
N VAL A 17 -5.72 5.09 -4.73
CA VAL A 17 -6.27 5.13 -3.37
C VAL A 17 -5.85 6.41 -2.64
N SER A 18 -6.79 7.04 -1.94
CA SER A 18 -6.48 8.20 -1.10
C SER A 18 -6.01 7.80 0.30
N ALA A 19 -4.96 8.46 0.79
CA ALA A 19 -4.41 8.28 2.15
C ALA A 19 -5.44 8.42 3.29
N LYS A 20 -6.56 9.13 3.06
CA LYS A 20 -7.63 9.29 4.06
C LYS A 20 -8.30 7.97 4.47
N TYR A 21 -8.26 6.96 3.61
CA TYR A 21 -8.89 5.65 3.86
C TYR A 21 -8.03 4.71 4.69
N LEU A 22 -6.76 5.08 4.96
CA LEU A 22 -5.80 4.18 5.58
C LEU A 22 -6.27 3.64 6.94
N ASN A 23 -6.79 4.50 7.81
CA ASN A 23 -7.27 4.05 9.12
C ASN A 23 -8.41 3.03 8.99
N GLY A 24 -9.41 3.31 8.14
CA GLY A 24 -10.53 2.40 7.93
C GLY A 24 -10.11 1.05 7.34
N ILE A 25 -9.09 1.04 6.45
CA ILE A 25 -8.53 -0.21 5.91
C ILE A 25 -7.89 -1.04 7.03
N PHE A 26 -7.11 -0.42 7.92
CA PHE A 26 -6.49 -1.15 9.04
C PHE A 26 -7.51 -1.65 10.05
N ASP A 27 -8.53 -0.84 10.37
CA ASP A 27 -9.60 -1.20 11.31
C ASP A 27 -10.41 -2.41 10.78
N GLU A 28 -10.66 -2.44 9.47
CA GLU A 28 -11.33 -3.57 8.82
C GLU A 28 -10.43 -4.81 8.81
N LEU A 29 -9.18 -4.69 8.36
CA LEU A 29 -8.23 -5.82 8.26
C LEU A 29 -7.93 -6.47 9.61
N ALA A 30 -7.96 -5.70 10.71
CA ALA A 30 -7.76 -6.20 12.07
C ALA A 30 -8.79 -7.28 12.46
N GLN A 31 -9.97 -7.30 11.81
CA GLN A 31 -11.00 -8.33 12.05
C GLN A 31 -10.69 -9.67 11.35
N TYR A 32 -9.83 -9.65 10.32
CA TYR A 32 -9.54 -10.84 9.50
C TYR A 32 -8.21 -11.50 9.84
N GLY A 33 -7.29 -10.79 10.49
CA GLY A 33 -5.98 -11.33 10.89
C GLY A 33 -4.89 -10.28 11.09
N ILE A 34 -3.64 -10.75 11.14
CA ILE A 34 -2.46 -9.90 11.33
C ILE A 34 -1.89 -9.51 9.97
N ILE A 35 -1.78 -8.22 9.71
CA ILE A 35 -1.08 -7.70 8.53
C ILE A 35 0.43 -7.85 8.73
N THR A 36 1.07 -8.74 7.97
CA THR A 36 2.52 -9.00 8.04
C THR A 36 3.32 -8.29 6.95
N TYR A 37 2.67 -7.98 5.83
CA TYR A 37 3.28 -7.21 4.74
C TYR A 37 2.44 -5.96 4.48
N ARG A 38 3.11 -4.81 4.37
CA ARG A 38 2.48 -3.50 4.15
C ARG A 38 3.31 -2.75 3.14
N ARG A 39 2.83 -2.68 1.90
CA ARG A 39 3.49 -1.96 0.81
C ARG A 39 2.52 -1.02 0.14
N ILE A 40 3.07 0.09 -0.32
CA ILE A 40 2.35 1.05 -1.17
C ILE A 40 3.17 1.30 -2.43
N TYR A 41 2.53 1.41 -3.58
CA TYR A 41 3.17 1.55 -4.88
C TYR A 41 2.75 2.87 -5.51
N GLY A 42 3.72 3.61 -6.04
CA GLY A 42 3.46 4.79 -6.86
C GLY A 42 4.64 5.77 -6.85
N ASP A 43 4.39 6.97 -7.40
CA ASP A 43 5.42 8.01 -7.51
C ASP A 43 5.33 9.01 -6.35
N PHE A 44 6.13 8.82 -5.31
CA PHE A 44 6.15 9.67 -4.11
C PHE A 44 6.91 10.98 -4.30
N THR A 45 7.44 11.25 -5.49
CA THR A 45 8.02 12.57 -5.83
C THR A 45 6.96 13.58 -6.27
N THR A 46 5.73 13.11 -6.55
CA THR A 46 4.62 13.96 -7.00
C THR A 46 3.91 14.64 -5.82
N GLN A 47 3.38 15.85 -6.04
CA GLN A 47 2.56 16.53 -5.02
C GLN A 47 1.30 15.73 -4.62
N ALA A 48 0.75 14.94 -5.54
CA ALA A 48 -0.42 14.11 -5.27
C ALA A 48 -0.14 13.09 -4.15
N ASN A 49 1.05 12.50 -4.17
CA ASN A 49 1.47 11.49 -3.20
C ASN A 49 2.17 12.06 -1.97
N ALA A 50 2.41 13.38 -1.90
CA ALA A 50 3.00 14.02 -0.72
C ALA A 50 2.18 13.77 0.57
N ARG A 51 0.86 13.58 0.46
CA ARG A 51 -0.04 13.27 1.58
C ARG A 51 0.19 11.88 2.17
N TRP A 52 0.84 10.97 1.43
CA TRP A 52 1.17 9.65 1.92
C TRP A 52 2.36 9.69 2.87
N SER A 53 3.37 10.53 2.62
CA SER A 53 4.63 10.58 3.38
C SER A 53 4.43 10.61 4.90
N ASP A 54 3.53 11.45 5.41
CA ASP A 54 3.24 11.55 6.86
C ASP A 54 2.62 10.26 7.42
N ARG A 55 1.76 9.60 6.63
CA ARG A 55 1.00 8.40 7.03
C ARG A 55 1.80 7.11 6.96
N LEU A 56 2.78 7.04 6.05
CA LEU A 56 3.57 5.82 5.84
C LEU A 56 4.43 5.49 7.06
N LEU A 57 5.03 6.52 7.67
CA LEU A 57 5.83 6.39 8.89
C LEU A 57 4.97 5.93 10.08
N GLU A 58 3.78 6.51 10.25
CA GLU A 58 2.85 6.17 11.34
C GLU A 58 2.43 4.69 11.34
N LYS A 59 2.28 4.08 10.16
CA LYS A 59 1.73 2.71 10.01
C LYS A 59 2.76 1.67 9.57
N SER A 60 4.05 2.05 9.53
CA SER A 60 5.15 1.20 9.07
C SER A 60 4.89 0.58 7.70
N ILE A 61 4.37 1.39 6.77
CA ILE A 61 4.10 0.97 5.40
C ILE A 61 5.36 1.24 4.57
N ILE A 62 5.81 0.24 3.82
CA ILE A 62 7.00 0.34 2.99
C ILE A 62 6.61 0.97 1.64
N PRO A 63 7.13 2.16 1.29
CA PRO A 63 6.93 2.72 -0.04
C PRO A 63 7.76 2.00 -1.09
N ILE A 64 7.11 1.62 -2.18
CA ILE A 64 7.71 1.07 -3.40
C ILE A 64 7.61 2.16 -4.47
N GLN A 65 8.71 2.91 -4.63
CA GLN A 65 8.79 4.00 -5.60
C GLN A 65 8.74 3.46 -7.03
N GLN A 66 7.80 3.99 -7.82
CA GLN A 66 7.68 3.73 -9.25
C GLN A 66 7.64 5.07 -9.99
N PHE A 67 8.71 5.39 -10.72
CA PHE A 67 8.79 6.66 -11.46
C PHE A 67 7.88 6.64 -12.68
N SER A 68 7.01 7.66 -12.77
CA SER A 68 6.14 7.85 -13.92
C SER A 68 6.87 8.56 -15.07
N ASN A 69 7.83 7.86 -15.70
CA ASN A 69 8.66 8.42 -16.79
C ASN A 69 7.86 8.84 -18.04
N THR A 70 6.68 8.26 -18.25
CA THR A 70 5.75 8.62 -19.33
C THR A 70 4.31 8.46 -18.86
N THR A 71 3.45 9.41 -19.23
CA THR A 71 2.02 9.39 -18.89
C THR A 71 1.32 8.22 -19.59
N GLY A 72 0.47 7.49 -18.88
CA GLY A 72 -0.33 6.38 -19.42
C GLY A 72 0.39 5.02 -19.48
N LYS A 73 1.49 4.86 -18.73
CA LYS A 73 2.15 3.55 -18.53
C LYS A 73 1.78 2.96 -17.17
N ASN A 74 1.58 1.65 -17.12
CA ASN A 74 1.10 0.91 -15.96
C ASN A 74 2.25 0.31 -15.14
N ALA A 75 3.31 1.11 -14.88
CA ALA A 75 4.49 0.65 -14.15
C ALA A 75 4.14 0.30 -12.69
N THR A 76 3.35 1.15 -12.04
CA THR A 76 2.82 0.91 -10.69
C THR A 76 2.03 -0.40 -10.60
N ASP A 77 1.09 -0.62 -11.53
CA ASP A 77 0.28 -1.85 -11.58
C ASP A 77 1.15 -3.10 -11.78
N SER A 78 2.13 -3.02 -12.68
CA SER A 78 3.01 -4.15 -12.98
C SER A 78 3.86 -4.53 -11.77
N ALA A 79 4.41 -3.54 -11.05
CA ALA A 79 5.16 -3.77 -9.83
C ALA A 79 4.30 -4.37 -8.72
N LEU A 80 3.08 -3.87 -8.55
CA LEU A 80 2.12 -4.38 -7.57
C LEU A 80 1.74 -5.83 -7.85
N ILE A 81 1.43 -6.15 -9.11
CA ILE A 81 1.05 -7.51 -9.54
C ILE A 81 2.19 -8.50 -9.31
N ILE A 82 3.45 -8.12 -9.61
CA ILE A 82 4.62 -8.98 -9.40
C ILE A 82 4.79 -9.31 -7.91
N ASP A 83 4.61 -8.33 -7.02
CA ASP A 83 4.74 -8.54 -5.57
C ASP A 83 3.55 -9.30 -4.94
N ALA A 84 2.43 -9.37 -5.65
CA ALA A 84 1.24 -10.10 -5.22
C ALA A 84 1.27 -11.60 -5.56
N MET A 85 2.09 -12.01 -6.53
CA MET A 85 2.27 -13.42 -6.96
C MET A 85 3.10 -14.22 -5.96
#